data_AF-A0AAW3TUP8-F1
#
_entry.id   AF-A0AAW3TUP8-F1
#
_cell.length_a   1.000
_cell.length_b   1.000
_cell.length_c   1.000
_cell.angle_alpha   90.00
_cell.angle_beta   90.00
_cell.angle_gamma   90.00
#
_symmetry.space_group_name_H-M   'P 1'
#
loop_
_entity.id
_entity.type
_entity.pdbx_description
1 polymer ?
#
loop_
_entity_poly.entity_id
_entity_poly.type
_entity_poly.pdbx_seq_one_letter_code
_entity_poly.pdbx_strand_id
1 'polypeptide(L)' 'MLGVRLDTELEERLAAVARTQGRSKSDIAREAVRRYVDLHDDAYRREARRQSTRASQRVSSDDVIFWQDARAWK' A
#
# COMPACT_ATOMS: atom_id res chain seq x y z
N MET A 1 12.47 -15.24 11.52
CA MET A 1 13.27 -14.15 12.11
C MET A 1 14.15 -13.60 10.99
N LEU A 2 14.07 -12.30 10.68
CA LEU A 2 14.84 -11.68 9.61
C LEU A 2 16.09 -11.00 10.22
N GLY A 3 17.28 -11.39 9.78
CA GLY A 3 18.53 -10.70 10.13
C GLY A 3 18.85 -9.65 9.08
N VAL A 4 18.81 -8.36 9.46
CA VAL A 4 19.12 -7.24 8.57
C VAL A 4 20.42 -6.60 9.03
N ARG A 5 21.36 -6.40 8.10
CA ARG A 5 22.57 -5.62 8.36
C ARG A 5 22.26 -4.15 8.13
N LEU A 6 22.63 -3.31 9.10
CA LEU A 6 22.54 -1.87 9.00
C LEU A 6 23.95 -1.32 8.82
N ASP A 7 24.08 -0.22 8.08
CA ASP A 7 25.30 0.58 8.14
C ASP A 7 25.47 1.21 9.53
N THR A 8 26.69 1.61 9.84
CA THR A 8 27.05 2.16 11.16
C THR A 8 26.20 3.38 11.52
N GLU A 9 26.00 4.30 10.58
CA GLU A 9 25.24 5.54 10.83
C GLU A 9 23.78 5.22 11.16
N LEU A 10 23.15 4.32 10.40
CA LEU A 10 21.78 3.90 10.64
C LEU A 10 21.64 3.16 11.97
N GLU A 11 22.60 2.30 12.34
CA GLU A 11 22.57 1.62 13.63
C GLU A 11 22.70 2.62 14.79
N GLU A 12 23.57 3.62 14.69
CA GLU A 12 23.74 4.66 15.70
C GLU A 12 22.48 5.50 15.88
N ARG A 13 21.85 5.92 14.78
CA ARG A 13 20.57 6.64 14.81
C ARG A 13 19.47 5.80 15.43
N LEU A 14 19.37 4.51 15.06
CA LEU A 14 18.40 3.58 15.65
C LEU A 14 18.63 3.42 17.16
N ALA A 15 19.89 3.32 17.58
CA ALA A 15 20.27 3.23 18.99
C ALA A 15 19.89 4.50 19.77
N ALA A 16 20.12 5.69 19.19
CA ALA A 16 19.73 6.95 19.79
C ALA A 16 18.21 7.03 20.00
N VAL A 17 17.43 6.72 18.96
CA VAL A 17 15.95 6.71 19.04
C VAL A 17 15.47 5.72 20.11
N ALA A 18 15.99 4.49 20.11
CA ALA A 18 15.66 3.47 21.09
C ALA A 18 15.92 3.95 22.53
N ARG A 19 17.09 4.56 22.79
CA ARG A 19 17.44 5.14 24.10
C ARG A 19 16.47 6.25 24.51
N THR A 20 16.16 7.19 23.62
CA THR A 20 15.26 8.32 23.94
C THR A 20 13.84 7.87 24.28
N GLN A 21 13.38 6.75 23.71
CA GLN A 21 12.03 6.23 23.93
C GLN A 21 11.96 5.15 25.02
N GLY A 22 13.10 4.72 25.58
CA GLY A 22 13.14 3.62 26.55
C GLY A 22 12.72 2.27 25.96
N ARG A 23 12.96 2.05 24.66
CA ARG A 23 12.54 0.84 23.92
C ARG A 23 13.75 0.10 23.35
N SER A 24 13.60 -1.18 23.02
CA SER A 24 14.68 -1.94 22.38
C SER A 24 14.85 -1.52 20.92
N LYS A 25 16.08 -1.63 20.38
CA LYS A 25 16.36 -1.39 18.95
C LYS A 25 15.47 -2.25 18.06
N SER A 26 15.28 -3.52 18.44
CA SER A 26 14.46 -4.49 17.72
C SER A 26 12.99 -4.09 17.66
N ASP A 27 12.45 -3.48 18.72
CA ASP A 27 11.06 -3.03 18.73
C ASP A 27 10.84 -1.82 17.81
N ILE A 28 11.76 -0.85 17.86
CA ILE A 28 11.75 0.30 16.95
C ILE A 28 11.88 -0.16 15.50
N ALA A 29 12.82 -1.06 15.21
CA ALA A 29 13.03 -1.60 13.86
C ALA A 29 11.79 -2.34 13.34
N ARG A 30 11.18 -3.19 14.18
CA ARG A 30 9.97 -3.94 13.81
C ARG A 30 8.79 -3.01 13.53
N GLU A 31 8.65 -1.95 14.32
CA GLU A 31 7.60 -0.95 14.10
C GLU A 31 7.84 -0.12 12.84
N ALA A 32 9.08 0.28 12.57
CA ALA A 32 9.44 0.99 11.36
C ALA A 32 9.15 0.15 10.10
N VAL A 33 9.52 -1.13 10.12
CA VAL A 33 9.20 -2.07 9.02
C VAL A 33 7.68 -2.22 8.85
N ARG A 34 6.93 -2.39 9.94
CA ARG A 34 5.46 -2.48 9.88
C ARG A 34 4.85 -1.22 9.25
N ARG A 35 5.22 -0.04 9.74
CA ARG A 35 4.73 1.24 9.20
C ARG A 35 5.08 1.43 7.73
N TYR A 36 6.29 1.03 7.33
CA TYR A 36 6.71 1.09 5.92
C TYR A 36 5.82 0.18 5.06
N VAL A 37 5.61 -1.08 5.47
CA VAL A 37 4.75 -2.02 4.74
C VAL A 37 3.32 -1.50 4.66
N ASP A 38 2.73 -1.07 5.77
CA ASP A 38 1.35 -0.56 5.81
C ASP A 38 1.16 0.64 4.87
N LEU A 39 2.10 1.59 4.89
CA LEU A 39 2.06 2.77 4.02
C LEU A 39 2.10 2.39 2.52
N HIS A 40 2.93 1.41 2.16
CA HIS A 40 3.10 0.97 0.77
C HIS A 40 1.95 0.07 0.31
N ASP A 41 1.40 -0.76 1.19
CA ASP A 41 0.25 -1.60 0.87
C ASP A 41 -1.02 -0.75 0.72
N ASP A 42 -1.19 0.31 1.51
CA ASP A 42 -2.30 1.25 1.35
C ASP A 42 -2.20 2.10 0.08
N ALA A 43 -0.99 2.45 -0.37
CA ALA A 43 -0.80 3.08 -1.67
C ALA A 43 -1.20 2.11 -2.80
N TYR A 44 -0.77 0.86 -2.71
CA TYR A 44 -1.09 -0.17 -3.69
C TYR A 44 -2.60 -0.45 -3.75
N ARG A 45 -3.26 -0.65 -2.60
CA ARG A 45 -4.71 -0.89 -2.53
C ARG A 45 -5.53 0.31 -3.02
N ARG A 46 -5.09 1.55 -2.74
CA ARG A 46 -5.76 2.75 -3.26
C ARG A 46 -5.66 2.83 -4.78
N GLU A 47 -4.50 2.54 -5.36
CA GLU A 47 -4.35 2.53 -6.81
C GLU A 47 -5.16 1.40 -7.46
N ALA A 48 -5.16 0.20 -6.87
CA ALA A 48 -6.00 -0.90 -7.33
C ALA A 48 -7.50 -0.53 -7.32
N ARG A 49 -7.99 0.16 -6.29
CA ARG A 49 -9.37 0.68 -6.22
C ARG A 49 -9.65 1.75 -7.29
N ARG A 50 -8.69 2.64 -7.56
CA ARG A 50 -8.83 3.62 -8.65
C ARG A 50 -8.93 2.93 -10.01
N GLN A 51 -8.09 1.93 -10.26
CA GLN A 51 -8.09 1.18 -11.51
C GLN A 51 -9.37 0.37 -11.69
N SER A 52 -9.85 -0.31 -10.65
CA SER A 52 -11.11 -1.06 -10.71
C SER A 52 -12.29 -0.12 -10.98
N THR A 53 -12.37 1.02 -10.29
CA THR A 53 -13.43 2.02 -10.52
C THR A 53 -13.40 2.56 -11.95
N ARG A 54 -12.21 2.87 -12.48
CA ARG A 54 -12.04 3.33 -13.87
C ARG A 54 -12.40 2.25 -14.88
N ALA A 55 -12.06 0.99 -14.61
CA ALA A 55 -12.42 -0.14 -15.45
C ALA A 55 -13.94 -0.34 -15.45
N SER A 56 -14.60 -0.34 -14.28
CA SER A 56 -16.05 -0.45 -14.16
C SER A 56 -16.81 0.70 -14.85
N GLN A 57 -16.28 1.93 -14.82
CA GLN A 57 -16.88 3.05 -15.56
C GLN A 57 -16.78 2.91 -17.08
N ARG A 58 -15.70 2.30 -17.60
CA ARG A 58 -15.57 2.00 -19.03
C ARG A 58 -16.53 0.90 -19.46
N VAL A 59 -16.57 -0.20 -18.71
CA VAL A 59 -17.51 -1.32 -18.97
C VAL A 59 -18.96 -0.83 -18.94
N SER A 60 -19.34 0.02 -17.97
CA SER A 60 -20.69 0.58 -17.92
C SER A 60 -21.03 1.53 -19.07
N SER A 61 -20.09 2.19 -19.73
CA SER A 61 -20.43 3.07 -20.87
C SER A 61 -20.64 2.27 -22.14
N ASP A 62 -19.83 1.24 -22.37
CA ASP A 62 -19.92 0.41 -23.58
C ASP A 62 -21.06 -0.65 -23.47
N ASP A 63 -21.27 -1.27 -22.30
CA ASP A 63 -22.35 -2.25 -22.10
C ASP A 63 -23.75 -1.61 -22.11
N VAL A 64 -23.90 -0.39 -21.59
CA VAL A 64 -25.22 0.29 -21.56
C VAL A 64 -25.66 0.67 -22.98
N ILE A 65 -24.72 1.01 -23.87
CA ILE A 65 -25.04 1.31 -25.27
C ILE A 65 -25.41 0.03 -26.04
N PHE A 66 -24.67 -1.07 -25.84
CA PHE A 66 -24.93 -2.35 -26.52
C PHE A 66 -26.32 -2.94 -26.20
N TRP A 67 -26.75 -2.93 -24.93
CA TRP A 67 -28.06 -3.45 -24.54
C TRP A 67 -29.25 -2.54 -24.90
N GLN A 68 -29.02 -1.23 -25.07
CA GLN A 68 -30.03 -0.30 -25.57
C GLN A 68 -30.28 -0.50 -27.07
N ASP A 69 -29.23 -0.75 -27.85
CA ASP A 69 -29.32 -1.00 -29.29
C ASP A 69 -30.01 -2.34 -29.60
N ALA A 70 -29.71 -3.40 -28.83
CA ALA A 70 -30.34 -4.71 -28.98
C ALA A 70 -31.86 -4.71 -28.66
N ARG A 71 -32.35 -3.73 -27.88
CA ARG A 71 -33.79 -3.57 -27.61
C ARG A 71 -34.54 -2.82 -28.72
N ALA A 72 -33.83 -2.15 -29.64
CA ALA A 72 -34.43 -1.42 -30.76
C ALA A 72 -34.77 -2.32 -31.96
N TRP A 73 -34.37 -3.60 -31.94
CA TRP A 73 -34.63 -4.59 -33.00
C TRP A 73 -35.79 -5.55 -32.67
N LYS A 74 -36.75 -5.13 -31.83
CA LYS A 74 -38.03 -5.80 -31.60
C LYS A 74 -39.19 -4.90 -32.02
#